data_AF-A0A7Y4RAA5-F1
#
_entry.id   AF-A0A7Y4RAA5-F1
#
_cell.length_a   1.000
_cell.length_b   1.000
_cell.length_c   1.000
_cell.angle_alpha   90.00
_cell.angle_beta   90.00
_cell.angle_gamma   90.00
#
_symmetry.space_group_name_H-M   'P 1'
#
loop_
_entity.id
_entity.type
_entity.pdbx_description
1 polymer ?
#
loop_
_entity_poly.entity_id
_entity_poly.type
_entity_poly.pdbx_seq_one_letter_code
_entity_poly.pdbx_strand_id
1 'polypeptide(L)'
;MKRWNRNRRLAALVAGAGAAMGGLGGCIAMDMTAEKAFRSKLEKNRATLLASVGTMSITVFPAAVRGTTMTYDDHAAARLTESLNAAGLADATASDGHVPITGPWRMNQSRMWRDSAKEFGEYVRANPIGTRYALLPEYLDGKTEVIGIHTYIVDAEGAVAFVVLLNSHWEEFSKVNPKTEGDCTAVLIDVLRDRLKPQASQKP
;
A
#
# COMPACT_ATOMS: atom_id res chain seq x y z
N MET A 1 24.24 -70.00 5.72
CA MET A 1 23.78 -70.79 4.56
C MET A 1 22.26 -71.00 4.61
N LYS A 2 21.47 -70.25 3.83
CA LYS A 2 20.39 -70.76 2.96
C LYS A 2 19.59 -69.59 2.37
N ARG A 3 19.37 -69.71 1.06
CA ARG A 3 18.84 -68.75 0.10
C ARG A 3 17.30 -68.94 -0.02
N TRP A 4 16.59 -67.82 -0.13
CA TRP A 4 15.78 -67.42 -1.29
C TRP A 4 14.43 -68.12 -1.66
N ASN A 5 13.49 -67.23 -2.04
CA ASN A 5 12.32 -67.38 -2.94
C ASN A 5 11.03 -68.01 -2.36
N ARG A 6 9.81 -67.59 -2.73
CA ARG A 6 9.24 -66.59 -3.66
C ARG A 6 7.72 -66.56 -3.35
N ASN A 7 7.02 -65.42 -3.52
CA ASN A 7 5.85 -65.34 -4.43
C ASN A 7 5.17 -63.97 -4.43
N ARG A 8 4.85 -63.54 -5.66
CA ARG A 8 4.12 -62.33 -6.07
C ARG A 8 2.61 -62.63 -6.05
N ARG A 9 1.77 -61.62 -5.82
CA ARG A 9 0.60 -61.30 -6.66
C ARG A 9 -0.02 -59.94 -6.30
N LEU A 10 -0.42 -59.23 -7.35
CA LEU A 10 -1.14 -57.95 -7.37
C LEU A 10 -2.57 -58.09 -6.82
N ALA A 11 -3.14 -57.01 -6.29
CA ALA A 11 -4.25 -56.24 -6.92
C ALA A 11 -5.16 -55.51 -5.91
N ALA A 12 -5.46 -54.25 -6.27
CA ALA A 12 -6.71 -53.51 -6.12
C ALA A 12 -7.32 -53.19 -4.73
N LEU A 13 -7.29 -51.87 -4.43
CA LEU A 13 -8.39 -51.01 -3.96
C LEU A 13 -9.77 -51.67 -3.72
N VAL A 14 -10.31 -51.50 -2.51
CA VAL A 14 -11.71 -51.09 -2.28
C VAL A 14 -11.76 -50.16 -1.05
N ALA A 15 -12.50 -49.07 -1.25
CA ALA A 15 -12.78 -47.99 -0.32
C ALA A 15 -13.43 -48.44 1.00
N GLY A 16 -13.01 -47.80 2.09
CA GLY A 16 -13.72 -47.79 3.36
C GLY A 16 -13.80 -46.36 3.86
N ALA A 17 -14.95 -45.73 3.66
CA ALA A 17 -15.28 -44.42 4.20
C ALA A 17 -15.29 -44.49 5.74
N GLY A 18 -14.37 -43.75 6.37
CA GLY A 18 -14.34 -43.51 7.80
C GLY A 18 -14.29 -42.00 8.04
N ALA A 19 -15.46 -41.38 8.14
CA ALA A 19 -15.58 -40.00 8.59
C ALA A 19 -15.10 -39.92 10.05
N ALA A 20 -14.00 -39.19 10.27
CA ALA A 20 -13.65 -38.67 11.59
C ALA A 20 -13.53 -37.15 11.45
N MET A 21 -14.62 -36.46 11.80
CA MET A 21 -14.59 -35.06 12.17
C MET A 21 -13.61 -34.89 13.32
N GLY A 22 -12.62 -34.00 13.15
CA GLY A 22 -11.66 -33.72 14.21
C GLY A 22 -10.77 -32.53 13.88
N GLY A 23 -11.23 -31.34 14.31
CA GLY A 23 -10.34 -30.24 14.64
C GLY A 23 -9.89 -29.35 13.50
N LEU A 24 -10.51 -28.17 13.42
CA LEU A 24 -9.96 -26.94 12.86
C LEU A 24 -8.58 -26.66 13.50
N GLY A 25 -7.54 -27.25 12.95
CA GLY A 25 -6.13 -26.97 13.26
C GLY A 25 -5.50 -26.01 12.25
N GLY A 26 -6.28 -25.09 11.68
CA GLY A 26 -5.80 -24.00 10.83
C GLY A 26 -5.18 -22.89 11.67
N CYS A 27 -4.16 -23.20 12.45
CA CYS A 27 -3.38 -22.21 13.19
C CYS A 27 -2.53 -21.40 12.21
N ILE A 28 -3.02 -20.21 11.81
CA ILE A 28 -2.25 -18.96 11.64
C ILE A 28 -0.81 -19.14 11.10
N ALA A 29 -0.63 -19.87 10.00
CA ALA A 29 0.66 -19.99 9.29
C ALA A 29 0.61 -19.39 7.88
N MET A 30 -0.57 -19.04 7.39
CA MET A 30 -0.76 -18.10 6.27
C MET A 30 -0.84 -16.71 6.91
N ASP A 31 0.26 -15.96 7.04
CA ASP A 31 0.51 -14.85 6.11
C ASP A 31 1.97 -14.34 6.17
N MET A 32 2.90 -15.05 6.83
CA MET A 32 4.29 -14.57 6.93
C MET A 32 5.01 -14.56 5.57
N THR A 33 4.72 -15.54 4.72
CA THR A 33 5.37 -15.67 3.40
C THR A 33 4.88 -14.60 2.42
N ALA A 34 3.57 -14.32 2.40
CA ALA A 34 3.00 -13.29 1.56
C ALA A 34 3.36 -11.89 2.08
N GLU A 35 3.40 -11.67 3.40
CA GLU A 35 3.94 -10.43 3.97
C GLU A 35 5.42 -10.22 3.60
N LYS A 36 6.26 -11.25 3.71
CA LYS A 36 7.67 -11.18 3.31
C LYS A 36 7.81 -10.88 1.81
N ALA A 37 7.00 -11.52 0.97
CA ALA A 37 7.00 -11.28 -0.47
C ALA A 37 6.57 -9.85 -0.81
N PHE A 38 5.51 -9.34 -0.15
CA PHE A 38 5.06 -7.96 -0.29
C PHE A 38 6.17 -6.97 0.09
N ARG A 39 6.78 -7.14 1.27
CA ARG A 39 7.88 -6.27 1.73
C ARG A 39 9.06 -6.31 0.77
N SER A 40 9.48 -7.50 0.33
CA SER A 40 10.59 -7.63 -0.63
C SER A 40 10.30 -6.94 -1.96
N LYS A 41 9.06 -7.02 -2.45
CA LYS A 41 8.66 -6.34 -3.69
C LYS A 41 8.58 -4.83 -3.50
N LEU A 42 8.01 -4.38 -2.38
CA LEU A 42 7.94 -2.98 -2.00
C LEU A 42 9.33 -2.36 -1.94
N GLU A 43 10.31 -2.99 -1.28
CA GLU A 43 11.67 -2.43 -1.20
C GLU A 43 12.34 -2.31 -2.58
N LYS A 44 12.18 -3.31 -3.44
CA LYS A 44 12.69 -3.24 -4.82
C LYS A 44 12.04 -2.12 -5.62
N ASN A 45 10.72 -2.01 -5.55
CA ASN A 45 9.96 -0.98 -6.25
C ASN A 45 10.29 0.41 -5.70
N ARG A 46 10.49 0.52 -4.39
CA ARG A 46 10.91 1.75 -3.71
C ARG A 46 12.28 2.21 -4.17
N ALA A 47 13.25 1.31 -4.24
CA ALA A 47 14.57 1.65 -4.78
C ALA A 47 14.47 2.17 -6.22
N THR A 48 13.62 1.57 -7.03
CA THR A 48 13.36 2.02 -8.42
C THR A 48 12.71 3.41 -8.45
N LEU A 49 11.72 3.67 -7.59
CA LEU A 49 11.08 4.97 -7.46
C LEU A 49 12.10 6.04 -7.06
N LEU A 50 12.85 5.80 -5.98
CA LEU A 50 13.81 6.76 -5.43
C LEU A 50 14.94 7.08 -6.43
N ALA A 51 15.39 6.09 -7.21
CA ALA A 51 16.36 6.31 -8.27
C ALA A 51 15.82 7.17 -9.43
N SER A 52 14.50 7.29 -9.57
CA SER A 52 13.84 8.09 -10.62
C SER A 52 13.37 9.47 -10.15
N VAL A 53 13.54 9.82 -8.88
CA VAL A 53 13.14 11.14 -8.37
C VAL A 53 13.83 12.26 -9.16
N GLY A 54 13.04 13.27 -9.53
CA GLY A 54 13.44 14.38 -10.39
C GLY A 54 13.31 14.13 -11.89
N THR A 55 13.07 12.87 -12.31
CA THR A 55 12.82 12.50 -13.71
C THR A 55 11.56 11.66 -13.92
N MET A 56 10.94 11.20 -12.82
CA MET A 56 9.71 10.42 -12.87
C MET A 56 8.50 11.30 -13.22
N SER A 57 7.56 10.75 -14.00
CA SER A 57 6.23 11.33 -14.13
C SER A 57 5.25 10.67 -13.15
N ILE A 58 4.36 11.47 -12.56
CA ILE A 58 3.40 10.97 -11.56
C ILE A 58 2.02 11.59 -11.72
N THR A 59 0.98 10.76 -11.76
CA THR A 59 -0.42 11.20 -11.68
C THR A 59 -0.84 11.28 -10.21
N VAL A 60 -1.30 12.44 -9.77
CA VAL A 60 -1.74 12.67 -8.38
C VAL A 60 -3.26 12.71 -8.33
N PHE A 61 -3.86 11.80 -7.58
CA PHE A 61 -5.31 11.73 -7.39
C PHE A 61 -5.78 12.60 -6.22
N PRO A 62 -7.07 13.01 -6.20
CA PRO A 62 -7.71 13.64 -5.04
C PRO A 62 -7.53 12.77 -3.78
N ALA A 63 -7.43 13.42 -2.62
CA ALA A 63 -7.31 12.66 -1.38
C ALA A 63 -8.63 11.96 -1.08
N ALA A 64 -8.59 10.65 -0.83
CA ALA A 64 -9.73 9.92 -0.31
C ALA A 64 -9.89 10.25 1.18
N VAL A 65 -11.03 10.81 1.58
CA VAL A 65 -11.31 11.18 2.97
C VAL A 65 -12.25 10.14 3.55
N ARG A 66 -11.68 9.27 4.38
CA ARG A 66 -12.37 8.16 5.00
C ARG A 66 -12.85 8.54 6.40
N GLY A 67 -14.15 8.82 6.52
CA GLY A 67 -14.82 9.01 7.79
C GLY A 67 -16.02 8.09 7.95
N THR A 68 -17.14 8.65 8.43
CA THR A 68 -18.44 7.93 8.47
C THR A 68 -18.93 7.61 7.05
N THR A 69 -18.63 8.49 6.11
CA THR A 69 -18.82 8.31 4.67
C THR A 69 -17.47 8.54 3.97
N MET A 70 -17.32 8.00 2.76
CA MET A 70 -16.18 8.33 1.90
C MET A 70 -16.48 9.64 1.15
N THR A 71 -15.58 10.61 1.28
CA THR A 71 -15.58 11.87 0.52
C THR A 71 -14.21 12.06 -0.14
N TYR A 72 -14.02 13.16 -0.88
CA TYR A 72 -12.76 13.45 -1.55
C TYR A 72 -12.39 14.93 -1.40
N ASP A 73 -11.10 15.21 -1.17
CA ASP A 73 -10.54 16.57 -1.26
C ASP A 73 -9.84 16.73 -2.61
N ASP A 74 -10.53 17.35 -3.56
CA ASP A 74 -10.04 17.61 -4.92
C ASP A 74 -8.88 18.62 -4.92
N HIS A 75 -8.83 19.52 -3.93
CA HIS A 75 -7.74 20.49 -3.85
C HIS A 75 -6.42 19.85 -3.42
N ALA A 76 -6.45 18.69 -2.74
CA ALA A 76 -5.24 17.97 -2.36
C ALA A 76 -4.40 17.59 -3.59
N ALA A 77 -5.02 17.16 -4.67
CA ALA A 77 -4.32 16.78 -5.90
C ALA A 77 -3.54 17.94 -6.50
N ALA A 78 -4.17 19.12 -6.58
CA ALA A 78 -3.55 20.34 -7.09
C ALA A 78 -2.36 20.78 -6.21
N ARG A 79 -2.54 20.85 -4.88
CA ARG A 79 -1.49 21.28 -3.94
C ARG A 79 -0.29 20.33 -3.94
N LEU A 80 -0.54 19.01 -3.98
CA LEU A 80 0.52 18.00 -4.04
C LEU A 80 1.26 18.06 -5.38
N THR A 81 0.54 18.20 -6.49
CA THR A 81 1.13 18.35 -7.83
C THR A 81 2.04 19.56 -7.90
N GLU A 82 1.54 20.73 -7.50
CA GLU A 82 2.33 21.96 -7.44
C GLU A 82 3.58 21.78 -6.59
N SER A 83 3.44 21.20 -5.39
CA SER A 83 4.56 20.99 -4.48
C SER A 83 5.62 20.03 -5.02
N LEU A 84 5.22 18.92 -5.66
CA LEU A 84 6.14 17.94 -6.25
C LEU A 84 6.91 18.55 -7.42
N ASN A 85 6.23 19.32 -8.28
CA ASN A 85 6.83 20.04 -9.40
C ASN A 85 7.78 21.13 -8.92
N ALA A 86 7.34 21.99 -7.99
CA ALA A 86 8.15 23.08 -7.45
C ALA A 86 9.41 22.59 -6.72
N ALA A 87 9.33 21.43 -6.07
CA ALA A 87 10.48 20.80 -5.43
C ALA A 87 11.40 20.02 -6.40
N GLY A 88 11.04 19.93 -7.68
CA GLY A 88 11.79 19.15 -8.67
C GLY A 88 11.84 17.66 -8.35
N LEU A 89 10.79 17.11 -7.71
CA LEU A 89 10.74 15.71 -7.30
C LEU A 89 10.13 14.81 -8.38
N ALA A 90 9.24 15.35 -9.21
CA ALA A 90 8.58 14.64 -10.30
C ALA A 90 8.04 15.64 -11.34
N ASP A 91 7.74 15.13 -12.54
CA ASP A 91 6.79 15.73 -13.48
C ASP A 91 5.37 15.26 -13.08
N ALA A 92 4.73 16.04 -12.20
CA ALA A 92 3.45 15.70 -11.60
C ALA A 92 2.29 16.30 -12.39
N THR A 93 1.22 15.52 -12.56
CA THR A 93 -0.05 15.94 -13.15
C THR A 93 -1.21 15.56 -12.23
N ALA A 94 -2.10 16.51 -11.95
CA ALA A 94 -3.31 16.25 -11.17
C ALA A 94 -4.34 15.46 -11.99
N SER A 95 -5.04 14.54 -11.32
CA SER A 95 -6.22 13.86 -11.84
C SER A 95 -7.48 14.37 -11.14
N ASP A 96 -8.60 14.37 -11.85
CA ASP A 96 -9.93 14.61 -11.29
C ASP A 96 -10.66 13.29 -10.94
N GLY A 97 -9.99 12.14 -11.11
CA GLY A 97 -10.61 10.84 -10.87
C GLY A 97 -10.70 10.50 -9.37
N HIS A 98 -11.86 10.06 -8.90
CA HIS A 98 -12.02 9.60 -7.53
C HIS A 98 -11.73 8.10 -7.43
N VAL A 99 -10.70 7.74 -6.65
CA VAL A 99 -10.35 6.33 -6.42
C VAL A 99 -11.26 5.75 -5.33
N PRO A 100 -12.14 4.79 -5.65
CA PRO A 100 -13.02 4.20 -4.66
C PRO A 100 -12.22 3.25 -3.76
N ILE A 101 -11.96 3.65 -2.52
CA ILE A 101 -11.44 2.71 -1.51
C ILE A 101 -12.62 2.13 -0.73
N THR A 102 -12.86 0.85 -0.96
CA THR A 102 -14.06 0.12 -0.50
C THR A 102 -13.78 -0.79 0.69
N GLY A 103 -12.51 -1.00 1.02
CA GLY A 103 -12.09 -1.77 2.18
C GLY A 103 -12.75 -1.28 3.47
N PRO A 104 -13.10 -2.17 4.40
CA PRO A 104 -13.78 -1.80 5.64
C PRO A 104 -12.85 -1.04 6.58
N TRP A 105 -13.41 -0.14 7.39
CA TRP A 105 -12.68 0.50 8.48
C TRP A 105 -12.05 -0.54 9.43
N ARG A 106 -10.77 -0.36 9.77
CA ARG A 106 -10.06 -1.22 10.74
C ARG A 106 -9.44 -0.39 11.85
N MET A 107 -9.53 -0.89 13.07
CA MET A 107 -8.76 -0.36 14.20
C MET A 107 -7.25 -0.50 13.99
N ASN A 108 -6.82 -1.55 13.29
CA ASN A 108 -5.42 -1.73 12.89
C ASN A 108 -5.14 -0.93 11.62
N GLN A 109 -4.65 0.30 11.78
CA GLN A 109 -4.32 1.19 10.66
C GLN A 109 -3.27 0.58 9.73
N SER A 110 -2.27 -0.15 10.23
CA SER A 110 -1.26 -0.79 9.37
C SER A 110 -1.85 -1.84 8.43
N ARG A 111 -2.90 -2.56 8.87
CA ARG A 111 -3.63 -3.48 7.99
C ARG A 111 -4.50 -2.73 7.00
N MET A 112 -5.28 -1.75 7.47
CA MET A 112 -6.12 -0.91 6.61
C MET A 112 -5.30 -0.25 5.50
N TRP A 113 -4.15 0.30 5.88
CA TRP A 113 -3.20 0.92 4.98
C TRP A 113 -2.72 -0.02 3.87
N ARG A 114 -2.37 -1.28 4.19
CA ARG A 114 -1.97 -2.26 3.18
C ARG A 114 -3.12 -2.66 2.26
N ASP A 115 -4.32 -2.81 2.82
CA ASP A 115 -5.51 -3.15 2.05
C ASP A 115 -5.85 -2.00 1.07
N SER A 116 -5.85 -0.74 1.52
CA SER A 116 -6.02 0.45 0.68
C SER A 116 -4.93 0.55 -0.41
N ALA A 117 -3.66 0.28 -0.09
CA ALA A 117 -2.57 0.29 -1.07
C ALA A 117 -2.79 -0.73 -2.20
N LYS A 118 -3.32 -1.90 -1.85
CA LYS A 118 -3.66 -2.95 -2.81
C LYS A 118 -4.85 -2.55 -3.68
N GLU A 119 -5.92 -2.00 -3.09
CA GLU A 119 -7.08 -1.50 -3.83
C GLU A 119 -6.70 -0.40 -4.81
N PHE A 120 -5.83 0.53 -4.42
CA PHE A 120 -5.33 1.55 -5.33
C PHE A 120 -4.52 0.96 -6.49
N GLY A 121 -3.65 -0.02 -6.22
CA GLY A 121 -2.93 -0.74 -7.26
C GLY A 121 -3.85 -1.48 -8.23
N GLU A 122 -4.94 -2.07 -7.73
CA GLU A 122 -5.97 -2.68 -8.58
C GLU A 122 -6.72 -1.64 -9.41
N TYR A 123 -7.05 -0.49 -8.84
CA TYR A 123 -7.67 0.63 -9.55
C TYR A 123 -6.79 1.12 -10.72
N VAL A 124 -5.50 1.35 -10.49
CA VAL A 124 -4.55 1.81 -11.54
C VAL A 124 -4.40 0.77 -12.65
N ARG A 125 -4.41 -0.52 -12.30
CA ARG A 125 -4.38 -1.60 -13.31
C ARG A 125 -5.64 -1.63 -14.18
N ALA A 126 -6.80 -1.34 -13.59
CA ALA A 126 -8.08 -1.29 -14.29
C ALA A 126 -8.28 0.03 -15.07
N ASN A 127 -7.63 1.11 -14.65
CA ASN A 127 -7.73 2.45 -15.22
C ASN A 127 -6.32 2.98 -15.54
N PRO A 128 -5.72 2.58 -16.67
CA PRO A 128 -4.35 2.92 -17.00
C PRO A 128 -4.09 4.42 -16.99
N ILE A 129 -3.03 4.81 -16.30
CA ILE A 129 -2.53 6.19 -16.22
C ILE A 129 -1.56 6.49 -17.37
N GLY A 130 -1.42 7.77 -17.73
CA GLY A 130 -0.45 8.22 -18.74
C GLY A 130 0.96 8.47 -18.20
N THR A 131 1.20 8.24 -16.92
CA THR A 131 2.45 8.54 -16.20
C THR A 131 3.09 7.26 -15.67
N ARG A 132 4.35 7.36 -15.22
CA ARG A 132 5.09 6.19 -14.70
C ARG A 132 4.56 5.70 -13.35
N TYR A 133 4.07 6.62 -12.52
CA TYR A 133 3.55 6.33 -11.19
C TYR A 133 2.22 7.03 -10.94
N ALA A 134 1.46 6.52 -9.99
CA ALA A 134 0.28 7.19 -9.46
C ALA A 134 0.41 7.38 -7.95
N LEU A 135 -0.08 8.51 -7.43
CA LEU A 135 -0.10 8.87 -6.02
C LEU A 135 -1.55 9.05 -5.54
N LEU A 136 -1.91 8.39 -4.44
CA LEU A 136 -3.17 8.59 -3.75
C LEU A 136 -2.94 8.90 -2.26
N PRO A 137 -3.37 10.08 -1.77
CA PRO A 137 -3.52 10.33 -0.34
C PRO A 137 -4.83 9.70 0.18
N GLU A 138 -4.81 9.19 1.39
CA GLU A 138 -6.00 8.78 2.15
C GLU A 138 -5.95 9.42 3.55
N TYR A 139 -6.94 10.24 3.88
CA TYR A 139 -7.06 10.89 5.19
C TYR A 139 -8.10 10.16 6.02
N LEU A 140 -7.75 9.86 7.27
CA LEU A 140 -8.61 9.12 8.18
C LEU A 140 -9.26 10.07 9.17
N ASP A 141 -10.56 10.30 9.00
CA ASP A 141 -11.35 11.13 9.89
C ASP A 141 -12.03 10.26 10.94
N GLY A 142 -11.56 10.39 12.18
CA GLY A 142 -12.27 9.91 13.35
C GLY A 142 -13.52 10.74 13.62
N LYS A 143 -14.26 10.38 14.68
CA LYS A 143 -15.51 11.08 15.02
C LYS A 143 -15.33 12.56 15.36
N THR A 144 -14.17 12.93 15.87
CA THR A 144 -13.91 14.28 16.43
C THR A 144 -12.62 14.89 15.89
N GLU A 145 -11.80 14.13 15.19
CA GLU A 145 -10.49 14.57 14.71
C GLU A 145 -9.95 13.66 13.61
N VAL A 146 -8.97 14.17 12.86
CA VAL A 146 -8.11 13.36 11.99
C VAL A 146 -7.30 12.40 12.86
N ILE A 147 -7.30 11.12 12.51
CA ILE A 147 -6.59 10.07 13.25
C ILE A 147 -5.43 9.45 12.47
N GLY A 148 -5.26 9.84 11.20
CA GLY A 148 -4.14 9.38 10.39
C GLY A 148 -4.13 9.93 8.98
N ILE A 149 -2.93 9.90 8.40
CA ILE A 149 -2.66 10.22 7.00
C ILE A 149 -1.95 9.01 6.40
N HIS A 150 -2.55 8.47 5.36
CA HIS A 150 -1.95 7.44 4.54
C HIS A 150 -1.65 8.00 3.15
N THR A 151 -0.62 7.44 2.52
CA THR A 151 -0.34 7.74 1.10
C THR A 151 0.24 6.51 0.43
N TYR A 152 -0.10 6.38 -0.85
CA TYR A 152 0.31 5.27 -1.70
C TYR A 152 0.90 5.81 -2.99
N ILE A 153 2.04 5.30 -3.39
CA ILE A 153 2.58 5.44 -4.74
C ILE A 153 2.68 4.06 -5.34
N VAL A 154 2.06 3.86 -6.51
CA VAL A 154 2.12 2.63 -7.30
C VAL A 154 2.71 2.92 -8.67
N ASP A 155 3.33 1.94 -9.31
CA ASP A 155 3.70 2.02 -10.72
C ASP A 155 2.49 1.87 -11.65
N ALA A 156 2.71 2.06 -12.96
CA ALA A 156 1.67 1.96 -13.98
C ALA A 156 1.01 0.57 -14.05
N GLU A 157 1.68 -0.48 -13.57
CA GLU A 157 1.15 -1.85 -13.45
C GLU A 157 0.38 -2.09 -12.14
N GLY A 158 0.29 -1.06 -11.29
CA GLY A 158 -0.40 -1.08 -10.01
C GLY A 158 0.37 -1.82 -8.92
N ALA A 159 1.68 -1.96 -9.03
CA ALA A 159 2.52 -2.47 -7.96
C ALA A 159 2.98 -1.34 -7.03
N VAL A 160 2.82 -1.57 -5.72
CA VAL A 160 3.18 -0.59 -4.70
C VAL A 160 4.67 -0.32 -4.72
N ALA A 161 5.04 0.96 -4.79
CA ALA A 161 6.41 1.44 -4.86
C ALA A 161 6.80 2.28 -3.64
N PHE A 162 5.88 3.02 -3.06
CA PHE A 162 6.14 3.78 -1.85
C PHE A 162 4.86 4.01 -1.07
N VAL A 163 5.00 4.10 0.25
CA VAL A 163 3.85 4.20 1.13
C VAL A 163 4.21 5.03 2.36
N VAL A 164 3.24 5.78 2.86
CA VAL A 164 3.33 6.57 4.08
C VAL A 164 2.16 6.19 4.97
N LEU A 165 2.45 6.03 6.26
CA LEU A 165 1.45 5.90 7.32
C LEU A 165 1.90 6.85 8.43
N LEU A 166 1.05 7.82 8.75
CA LEU A 166 1.25 8.80 9.81
C LEU A 166 0.02 8.80 10.70
N ASN A 167 0.24 8.84 12.01
CA ASN A 167 -0.79 8.98 13.04
C ASN A 167 -0.12 9.56 14.29
N SER A 168 -0.82 9.61 15.42
CA SER A 168 -0.32 10.21 16.67
C SER A 168 1.00 9.63 17.21
N HIS A 169 1.47 8.49 16.70
CA HIS A 169 2.77 7.90 17.05
C HIS A 169 3.95 8.47 16.23
N TRP A 170 3.68 9.28 15.22
CA TRP A 170 4.68 9.90 14.35
C TRP A 170 4.86 11.37 14.71
N GLU A 171 6.10 11.85 14.77
CA GLU A 171 6.41 13.25 15.14
C GLU A 171 5.82 14.22 14.13
N GLU A 172 5.90 13.90 12.84
CA GLU A 172 5.41 14.75 11.74
C GLU A 172 3.91 15.00 11.85
N PHE A 173 3.16 14.01 12.33
CA PHE A 173 1.72 14.13 12.58
C PHE A 173 1.43 14.80 13.92
N SER A 174 2.04 14.33 15.00
CA SER A 174 1.72 14.79 16.36
C SER A 174 2.10 16.24 16.61
N LYS A 175 3.19 16.73 16.00
CA LYS A 175 3.64 18.12 16.10
C LYS A 175 2.68 19.10 15.44
N VAL A 176 2.13 18.74 14.29
CA VAL A 176 1.17 19.60 13.56
C VAL A 176 -0.25 19.41 14.08
N ASN A 177 -0.58 18.19 14.53
CA ASN A 177 -1.90 17.81 15.03
C ASN A 177 -3.03 18.21 14.06
N PRO A 178 -3.00 17.69 12.81
CA PRO A 178 -3.85 18.18 11.72
C PRO A 178 -5.34 18.07 12.08
N LYS A 179 -6.12 19.09 11.73
CA LYS A 179 -7.56 19.16 12.01
C LYS A 179 -8.43 19.25 10.76
N THR A 180 -7.81 19.57 9.62
CA THR A 180 -8.48 19.70 8.33
C THR A 180 -7.76 18.87 7.26
N GLU A 181 -8.46 18.59 6.16
CA GLU A 181 -7.89 17.97 4.96
C GLU A 181 -6.71 18.78 4.40
N GLY A 182 -6.80 20.12 4.50
CA GLY A 182 -5.72 21.05 4.17
C GLY A 182 -4.47 20.85 5.04
N ASP A 183 -4.64 20.70 6.35
CA ASP A 183 -3.53 20.40 7.27
C ASP A 183 -2.91 19.04 6.94
N CYS A 184 -3.75 18.03 6.64
CA CYS A 184 -3.28 16.72 6.23
C CYS A 184 -2.42 16.78 4.96
N THR A 185 -2.87 17.58 3.99
CA THR A 185 -2.12 17.81 2.74
C THR A 185 -0.79 18.50 3.03
N ALA A 186 -0.77 19.50 3.90
CA ALA A 186 0.45 20.22 4.27
C ALA A 186 1.47 19.29 4.95
N VAL A 187 1.03 18.49 5.92
CA VAL A 187 1.88 17.46 6.57
C VAL A 187 2.42 16.48 5.53
N LEU A 188 1.57 16.01 4.63
CA LEU A 188 1.98 15.06 3.61
C LEU A 188 3.01 15.66 2.64
N ILE A 189 2.83 16.92 2.24
CA ILE A 189 3.79 17.64 1.39
C ILE A 189 5.19 17.64 2.03
N ASP A 190 5.28 17.98 3.31
CA ASP A 190 6.57 18.05 4.01
C ASP A 190 7.20 16.65 4.11
N VAL A 191 6.40 15.63 4.42
CA VAL A 191 6.84 14.24 4.50
C VAL A 191 7.32 13.71 3.14
N LEU A 192 6.61 14.01 2.04
CA LEU A 192 7.04 13.58 0.71
C LEU A 192 8.32 14.31 0.28
N ARG A 193 8.44 15.60 0.58
CA ARG A 193 9.67 16.37 0.31
C ARG A 193 10.87 15.83 1.07
N ASP A 194 10.69 15.36 2.29
CA ASP A 194 11.77 14.76 3.06
C ASP A 194 12.10 13.35 2.55
N ARG A 195 11.09 12.48 2.43
CA ARG A 195 11.27 11.05 2.19
C ARG A 195 11.52 10.66 0.73
N LEU A 196 11.19 11.53 -0.24
CA LEU A 196 11.49 11.31 -1.66
C LEU A 196 12.81 11.93 -2.09
N LYS A 197 13.44 12.81 -1.31
CA LYS A 197 14.76 13.33 -1.70
C LYS A 197 15.74 12.16 -1.90
N PRO A 198 16.53 12.17 -2.98
CA PRO A 198 17.64 11.25 -3.10
C PRO A 198 18.52 11.41 -1.86
N GLN A 199 18.79 10.32 -1.14
CA GLN A 199 19.81 10.36 -0.10
C GLN A 199 21.13 10.72 -0.80
N ALA A 200 21.56 11.98 -0.66
CA ALA A 200 22.90 12.38 -1.06
C ALA A 200 23.83 11.39 -0.35
N SER A 201 24.65 10.68 -1.14
CA SER A 201 25.61 9.69 -0.70
C SER A 201 26.20 10.12 0.64
N GLN A 202 25.78 9.46 1.73
CA GLN A 202 26.50 9.55 2.99
C GLN A 202 27.87 8.94 2.69
N LYS A 203 28.82 9.82 2.37
CA LYS A 203 30.22 9.48 2.20
C LYS A 203 30.68 8.93 3.57
N PRO A 204 31.41 7.80 3.59
CA PRO A 204 31.87 7.18 4.84
C PRO A 204 32.68 8.14 5.70
#